data_AF-A0A3B1DYV4-F1
#
_entry.id   AF-A0A3B1DYV4-F1
#
_cell.length_a   1.000
_cell.length_b   1.000
_cell.length_c   1.000
_cell.angle_alpha   90.00
_cell.angle_beta   90.00
_cell.angle_gamma   90.00
#
_symmetry.space_group_name_H-M   'P 1'
#
loop_
_entity.id
_entity.type
_entity.pdbx_description
1 polymer ?
#
loop_
_entity_poly.entity_id
_entity_poly.type
_entity_poly.pdbx_seq_one_letter_code
_entity_poly.pdbx_strand_id
1 'polypeptide(L)'
;MTTPRQTIEGKAGPIDYGRLRELLAEQESLFLRLEALSKQQSRFVQDEQTDDLLRVLGERQGVIESLERAARELEPYRTRWEAVLAGARPEQRERFSRQVEQLAELAVSIAARDDADRRVIEDRRDKLAGDLAGMGRVRGAVAAYGPAKSQSGPKFQDMEV
;
A
#
# COMPACT_ATOMS: atom_id res chain seq x y z
N MET A 1 -13.16 11.28 50.73
CA MET A 1 -13.64 9.97 50.24
C MET A 1 -12.83 9.64 49.00
N THR A 2 -11.77 8.86 49.17
CA THR A 2 -10.75 8.60 48.16
C THR A 2 -10.94 7.18 47.66
N THR A 3 -11.41 7.01 46.43
CA THR A 3 -11.64 5.69 45.83
C THR A 3 -10.28 5.00 45.61
N PRO A 4 -10.07 3.78 46.16
CA PRO A 4 -8.82 3.06 45.95
C PRO A 4 -8.73 2.60 44.49
N ARG A 5 -7.69 3.06 43.81
CA ARG A 5 -7.29 2.63 42.47
C ARG A 5 -6.88 1.15 42.58
N GLN A 6 -7.78 0.23 42.24
CA GLN A 6 -7.44 -1.19 42.13
C GLN A 6 -6.41 -1.33 41.01
N THR A 7 -5.15 -1.51 41.41
CA THR A 7 -4.07 -1.99 40.55
C THR A 7 -4.47 -3.38 40.08
N ILE A 8 -4.93 -3.50 38.83
CA ILE A 8 -5.04 -4.78 38.16
C ILE A 8 -3.62 -5.24 37.89
N GLU A 9 -2.96 -5.81 38.91
CA GLU A 9 -1.82 -6.69 38.72
C GLU A 9 -2.35 -7.96 38.04
N GLY A 10 -2.61 -7.83 36.73
CA GLY A 10 -2.82 -8.99 35.88
C GLY A 10 -1.53 -9.80 35.95
N LYS A 11 -1.56 -10.93 36.67
CA LYS A 11 -0.47 -11.91 36.70
C LYS A 11 -0.10 -12.23 35.25
N ALA A 12 0.98 -11.63 34.78
CA ALA A 12 1.54 -11.92 33.49
C ALA A 12 1.88 -13.41 33.46
N GLY A 13 1.15 -14.17 32.65
CA GLY A 13 1.46 -15.59 32.44
C GLY A 13 2.91 -15.77 31.94
N PRO A 14 3.48 -16.97 32.11
CA PRO A 14 4.83 -17.26 31.65
C PRO A 14 4.99 -16.92 30.17
N ILE A 15 6.16 -16.39 29.80
CA ILE A 15 6.47 -16.03 28.42
C ILE A 15 6.64 -17.31 27.61
N ASP A 16 5.81 -17.49 26.59
CA ASP A 16 5.92 -18.61 25.65
C ASP A 16 6.90 -18.25 24.52
N TYR A 17 8.16 -18.60 24.71
CA TYR A 17 9.20 -18.39 23.70
C TYR A 17 9.04 -19.27 22.45
N GLY A 18 8.32 -20.39 22.56
CA GLY A 18 8.01 -21.25 21.41
C GLY A 18 7.07 -20.54 20.46
N ARG A 19 5.98 -20.00 21.01
CA ARG A 19 4.99 -19.23 20.24
C ARG A 19 5.59 -17.93 19.67
N LEU A 20 6.40 -17.20 20.44
CA LEU A 20 7.10 -16.02 19.93
C LEU A 20 7.95 -16.33 18.69
N ARG A 21 8.70 -17.43 18.72
CA ARG A 21 9.54 -17.86 17.59
C ARG A 21 8.71 -18.19 16.36
N GLU A 22 7.57 -18.85 16.53
CA GLU A 22 6.64 -19.15 15.43
C GLU A 22 6.09 -17.87 14.81
N LEU A 23 5.63 -16.93 15.64
CA LEU A 23 5.09 -15.65 15.17
C LEU A 23 6.13 -14.82 14.42
N LEU A 24 7.37 -14.75 14.90
CA LEU A 24 8.45 -14.05 14.20
C LEU A 24 8.80 -14.73 12.86
N ALA A 25 8.83 -16.06 12.81
CA ALA A 25 9.06 -16.81 11.57
C ALA A 25 7.91 -16.64 10.56
N GLU A 26 6.66 -16.57 11.05
CA GLU A 26 5.50 -16.26 10.21
C GLU A 26 5.59 -14.84 9.64
N GLN A 27 5.93 -13.85 10.46
CA GLN A 27 6.16 -12.47 9.97
C GLN A 27 7.26 -12.42 8.93
N GLU A 28 8.38 -13.10 9.14
CA GLU A 28 9.48 -13.16 8.17
C GLU A 28 9.02 -13.74 6.83
N SER A 29 8.29 -14.86 6.85
CA SER A 29 7.73 -15.44 5.63
C SER A 29 6.77 -14.49 4.91
N LEU A 30 5.95 -13.75 5.66
CA LEU A 30 5.00 -12.78 5.10
C LEU A 30 5.72 -11.56 4.49
N PHE A 31 6.74 -11.03 5.16
CA PHE A 31 7.55 -9.93 4.62
C PHE A 31 8.33 -10.33 3.38
N LEU A 32 8.93 -11.53 3.33
CA LEU A 32 9.60 -12.03 2.13
C LEU A 32 8.62 -12.19 0.96
N ARG A 33 7.41 -12.67 1.22
CA ARG A 33 6.35 -12.72 0.20
C ARG A 33 5.95 -11.32 -0.27
N LEU A 34 5.79 -10.37 0.66
CA LEU A 34 5.46 -8.99 0.33
C LEU A 34 6.58 -8.31 -0.48
N GLU A 35 7.85 -8.62 -0.19
CA GLU A 35 9.01 -8.15 -0.96
C GLU A 35 8.98 -8.69 -2.40
N ALA A 36 8.72 -9.99 -2.58
CA ALA A 36 8.59 -10.59 -3.90
C ALA A 36 7.45 -9.94 -4.71
N LEU A 37 6.29 -9.72 -4.08
CA LEU A 37 5.17 -9.03 -4.71
C LEU A 37 5.49 -7.56 -5.02
N SER A 38 6.24 -6.86 -4.16
CA SER A 38 6.70 -5.48 -4.41
C SER A 38 7.59 -5.42 -5.66
N LYS A 39 8.51 -6.38 -5.83
CA LYS A 39 9.34 -6.48 -7.05
C LYS A 39 8.53 -6.75 -8.31
N GLN A 40 7.50 -7.60 -8.22
CA GLN A 40 6.59 -7.86 -9.35
C GLN A 40 5.74 -6.62 -9.69
N GLN A 41 5.23 -5.93 -8.68
CA GLN A 41 4.50 -4.66 -8.84
C GLN A 41 5.34 -3.65 -9.61
N SER A 42 6.60 -3.41 -9.20
CA SER A 42 7.47 -2.45 -9.88
C SER A 42 7.70 -2.82 -11.35
N ARG A 43 7.80 -4.11 -11.67
CA ARG A 43 7.88 -4.58 -13.05
C ARG A 43 6.59 -4.27 -13.82
N PHE A 44 5.42 -4.60 -13.29
CA PHE A 44 4.15 -4.32 -13.95
C PHE A 44 3.86 -2.82 -14.10
N VAL A 45 4.32 -2.01 -13.15
CA VAL A 45 4.36 -0.55 -13.31
C VAL A 45 5.26 -0.23 -14.49
N GLN A 46 6.53 -0.61 -14.51
CA GLN A 46 7.43 -0.28 -15.63
C GLN A 46 6.89 -0.71 -17.00
N ASP A 47 6.35 -1.93 -17.09
CA ASP A 47 5.84 -2.56 -18.32
C ASP A 47 4.41 -2.13 -18.69
N GLU A 48 3.76 -1.25 -17.92
CA GLU A 48 2.39 -0.74 -18.14
C GLU A 48 1.30 -1.83 -18.17
N GLN A 49 1.54 -2.95 -17.49
CA GLN A 49 0.64 -4.10 -17.43
C GLN A 49 -0.43 -3.92 -16.34
N THR A 50 -1.44 -3.09 -16.61
CA THR A 50 -2.45 -2.68 -15.62
C THR A 50 -3.23 -3.85 -15.01
N ASP A 51 -3.65 -4.84 -15.81
CA ASP A 51 -4.44 -5.97 -15.29
C ASP A 51 -3.62 -6.87 -14.35
N ASP A 52 -2.33 -7.07 -14.67
CA ASP A 52 -1.42 -7.84 -13.84
C ASP A 52 -1.05 -7.08 -12.56
N LEU A 53 -0.91 -5.75 -12.65
CA LEU A 53 -0.74 -4.87 -11.51
C LEU A 53 -1.91 -5.00 -10.53
N LEU A 54 -3.15 -4.95 -11.01
CA LEU A 54 -4.35 -5.12 -10.17
C LEU A 54 -4.38 -6.48 -9.46
N ARG A 55 -3.97 -7.55 -10.16
CA ARG A 55 -3.89 -8.89 -9.57
C ARG A 55 -2.87 -8.94 -8.42
N VAL A 56 -1.67 -8.40 -8.63
CA VAL A 56 -0.63 -8.33 -7.60
C VAL A 56 -1.08 -7.49 -6.40
N LEU A 57 -1.78 -6.38 -6.61
CA LEU A 57 -2.32 -5.57 -5.52
C LEU A 57 -3.32 -6.36 -4.66
N GLY A 58 -4.18 -7.17 -5.29
CA GLY A 58 -5.09 -8.07 -4.58
C GLY A 58 -4.36 -9.10 -3.73
N GLU A 59 -3.30 -9.74 -4.27
CA GLU A 59 -2.48 -10.68 -3.51
C GLU A 59 -1.75 -10.01 -2.33
N ARG A 60 -1.24 -8.79 -2.53
CA ARG A 60 -0.57 -8.00 -1.49
C ARG A 60 -1.53 -7.69 -0.33
N GLN A 61 -2.77 -7.34 -0.62
CA GLN A 61 -3.78 -7.06 0.41
C GLN A 61 -3.97 -8.26 1.35
N GLY A 62 -4.04 -9.48 0.82
CA GLY A 62 -4.15 -10.70 1.65
C GLY A 62 -2.91 -10.95 2.52
N VAL A 63 -1.71 -10.59 2.04
CA VAL A 63 -0.48 -10.67 2.84
C VAL A 63 -0.46 -9.61 3.95
N ILE A 64 -0.90 -8.39 3.67
CA ILE A 64 -1.01 -7.30 4.65
C ILE A 64 -1.99 -7.68 5.76
N GLU A 65 -3.17 -8.20 5.43
CA GLU A 65 -4.16 -8.66 6.42
C GLU A 65 -3.60 -9.77 7.33
N SER A 66 -2.76 -10.65 6.77
CA SER A 66 -2.08 -11.70 7.52
C SER A 66 -1.00 -11.11 8.45
N LEU A 67 -0.22 -10.13 7.97
CA LEU A 67 0.76 -9.40 8.79
C LEU A 67 0.10 -8.68 9.96
N GLU A 68 -1.05 -8.02 9.73
CA GLU A 68 -1.80 -7.35 10.79
C GLU A 68 -2.28 -8.33 11.87
N ARG A 69 -2.70 -9.53 11.46
CA ARG A 69 -3.09 -10.59 12.40
C ARG A 69 -1.90 -11.05 13.23
N ALA A 70 -0.78 -11.37 12.60
CA ALA A 70 0.45 -11.76 13.29
C ALA A 70 0.95 -10.65 14.23
N ALA A 71 0.84 -9.39 13.83
CA ALA A 71 1.21 -8.24 14.65
C ALA A 71 0.32 -8.12 15.91
N ARG A 72 -1.00 -8.33 15.78
CA ARG A 72 -1.90 -8.38 16.94
C ARG A 72 -1.53 -9.51 17.91
N GLU A 73 -1.14 -10.66 17.39
CA GLU A 73 -0.70 -11.80 18.21
C GLU A 73 0.67 -11.59 18.85
N LEU A 74 1.54 -10.77 18.26
CA LEU A 74 2.81 -10.36 18.85
C LEU A 74 2.68 -9.28 19.93
N GLU A 75 1.56 -8.56 19.99
CA GLU A 75 1.38 -7.42 20.91
C GLU A 75 1.66 -7.75 22.40
N PRO A 76 1.25 -8.91 22.94
CA PRO A 76 1.57 -9.29 24.32
C PRO A 76 3.07 -9.50 24.58
N TYR A 77 3.85 -9.79 23.54
CA TYR A 77 5.32 -9.90 23.63
C TYR A 77 5.96 -8.52 23.46
N ARG A 78 5.46 -7.70 22.53
CA ARG A 78 5.95 -6.34 22.26
C ARG A 78 5.83 -5.44 23.48
N THR A 79 4.69 -5.46 24.15
CA THR A 79 4.43 -4.69 25.39
C THR A 79 5.33 -5.11 26.56
N ARG A 80 5.93 -6.31 26.51
CA ARG A 80 6.79 -6.88 27.55
C ARG A 80 8.19 -7.19 27.02
N TRP A 81 8.63 -6.53 25.95
CA TRP A 81 9.82 -6.93 25.20
C TRP A 81 11.09 -6.98 26.06
N GLU A 82 11.29 -6.02 26.95
CA GLU A 82 12.42 -6.02 27.88
C GLU A 82 12.42 -7.25 28.79
N ALA A 83 11.26 -7.64 29.34
CA ALA A 83 11.12 -8.84 30.17
C ALA A 83 11.32 -10.12 29.36
N VAL A 84 10.85 -10.16 28.10
CA VAL A 84 11.09 -11.25 27.15
C VAL A 84 12.59 -11.44 26.94
N LEU A 85 13.33 -10.37 26.63
CA LEU A 85 14.76 -10.46 26.41
C LEU A 85 15.53 -10.79 27.69
N ALA A 86 15.13 -10.23 28.83
CA ALA A 86 15.75 -10.52 30.13
C ALA A 86 15.61 -11.99 30.53
N GLY A 87 14.45 -12.60 30.29
CA GLY A 87 14.19 -14.00 30.61
C GLY A 87 14.67 -15.02 29.56
N ALA A 88 15.03 -14.56 28.35
CA ALA A 88 15.53 -15.42 27.29
C ALA A 88 16.98 -15.85 27.52
N ARG A 89 17.34 -17.05 27.05
CA ARG A 89 18.75 -17.48 26.98
C ARG A 89 19.55 -16.54 26.05
N PRO A 90 20.87 -16.35 26.26
CA PRO A 90 21.68 -15.46 25.44
C PRO A 90 21.53 -15.69 23.93
N GLU A 91 21.51 -16.95 23.48
CA GLU A 91 21.38 -17.32 22.07
C GLU A 91 19.99 -16.97 21.51
N GLN A 92 18.95 -17.13 22.33
CA GLN A 92 17.58 -16.77 21.95
C GLN A 92 17.42 -15.25 21.84
N ARG A 93 17.99 -14.50 22.79
CA ARG A 93 17.99 -13.03 22.78
C ARG A 93 18.61 -12.50 21.50
N GLU A 94 19.83 -12.94 21.18
CA GLU A 94 20.54 -12.53 19.97
C GLU A 94 19.77 -12.89 18.70
N ARG A 95 19.17 -14.09 18.66
CA ARG A 95 18.34 -14.52 17.53
C ARG A 95 17.12 -13.62 17.35
N PHE A 96 16.37 -13.35 18.42
CA PHE A 96 15.16 -12.52 18.35
C PHE A 96 15.49 -11.08 17.96
N SER A 97 16.54 -10.50 18.53
CA SER A 97 16.99 -9.14 18.16
C SER A 97 17.34 -9.05 16.67
N ARG A 98 18.17 -9.97 16.16
CA ARG A 98 18.53 -10.00 14.73
C ARG A 98 17.31 -10.17 13.83
N GLN A 99 16.37 -11.04 14.20
CA GLN A 99 15.18 -11.27 13.40
C GLN A 99 14.30 -10.00 13.35
N VAL A 100 14.12 -9.30 14.47
CA VAL A 100 13.39 -8.03 14.51
C VAL A 100 14.07 -6.95 13.66
N GLU A 101 15.41 -6.85 13.72
CA GLU A 101 16.18 -5.92 12.88
C GLU A 101 16.00 -6.22 11.38
N GLN A 102 16.11 -7.49 10.97
CA GLN A 102 15.89 -7.91 9.59
C GLN A 102 14.47 -7.60 9.09
N LEU A 103 13.45 -7.82 9.92
CA LEU A 103 12.06 -7.47 9.59
C LEU A 103 11.90 -5.96 9.39
N ALA A 104 12.56 -5.14 10.21
CA ALA A 104 12.54 -3.69 10.07
C ALA A 104 13.22 -3.23 8.77
N GLU A 105 14.36 -3.82 8.41
CA GLU A 105 15.05 -3.54 7.14
C GLU A 105 14.19 -3.91 5.92
N LEU A 106 13.54 -5.07 5.95
CA LEU A 106 12.60 -5.49 4.90
C LEU A 106 11.44 -4.50 4.76
N ALA A 107 10.84 -4.09 5.88
CA ALA A 107 9.74 -3.13 5.87
C ALA A 107 10.15 -1.79 5.24
N VAL A 108 11.32 -1.26 5.58
CA VAL A 108 11.86 -0.02 5.00
C VAL A 108 12.10 -0.18 3.50
N SER A 109 12.71 -1.28 3.06
CA SER A 109 12.97 -1.52 1.64
C SER A 109 11.68 -1.62 0.81
N ILE A 110 10.66 -2.32 1.32
CA ILE A 110 9.36 -2.45 0.67
C ILE A 110 8.69 -1.07 0.56
N ALA A 111 8.65 -0.31 1.66
CA ALA A 111 8.04 1.02 1.68
C ALA A 111 8.70 1.98 0.69
N ALA A 112 10.03 1.97 0.60
CA ALA A 112 10.77 2.80 -0.36
C ALA A 112 10.46 2.45 -1.82
N ARG A 113 10.30 1.15 -2.14
CA ARG A 113 9.93 0.69 -3.49
C ARG A 113 8.49 1.08 -3.83
N ASP A 114 7.58 0.88 -2.90
CA ASP A 114 6.16 1.22 -3.09
C ASP A 114 5.97 2.75 -3.28
N ASP A 115 6.77 3.57 -2.59
CA ASP A 115 6.78 5.03 -2.78
C ASP A 115 7.31 5.43 -4.17
N ALA A 116 8.37 4.78 -4.64
CA ALA A 116 8.92 5.00 -5.98
C ALA A 116 7.91 4.60 -7.07
N ASP A 117 7.26 3.44 -6.95
CA ASP A 117 6.24 2.98 -7.89
C ASP A 117 5.04 3.94 -7.94
N ARG A 118 4.60 4.45 -6.78
CA ARG A 118 3.51 5.42 -6.69
C ARG A 118 3.82 6.68 -7.51
N ARG A 119 5.03 7.23 -7.36
CA ARG A 119 5.47 8.42 -8.12
C ARG A 119 5.45 8.16 -9.63
N VAL A 120 5.90 6.99 -10.07
CA VAL A 120 5.87 6.62 -11.50
C VAL A 120 4.44 6.57 -12.04
N ILE A 121 3.51 6.01 -11.28
CA ILE A 121 2.08 5.96 -11.66
C ILE A 121 1.49 7.38 -11.72
N GLU A 122 1.77 8.21 -10.71
CA GLU A 122 1.30 9.60 -10.64
C GLU A 122 1.81 10.44 -11.84
N ASP A 123 3.11 10.38 -12.13
CA ASP A 123 3.72 11.08 -13.26
C ASP A 123 3.07 10.69 -14.60
N ARG A 124 2.74 9.41 -14.77
CA ARG A 124 2.09 8.91 -15.99
C ARG A 124 0.64 9.36 -16.10
N ARG A 125 -0.10 9.32 -14.98
CA ARG A 125 -1.47 9.84 -14.93
C ARG A 125 -1.50 11.32 -15.34
N ASP A 126 -0.56 12.10 -14.83
CA ASP A 126 -0.51 13.54 -15.09
C ASP A 126 -0.13 13.85 -16.55
N LYS A 127 0.79 13.06 -17.15
CA LYS A 127 1.08 13.13 -18.60
C LYS A 127 -0.16 12.83 -19.45
N LEU A 128 -0.85 11.73 -19.15
CA LEU A 128 -2.07 11.35 -19.88
C LEU A 128 -3.17 12.42 -19.77
N ALA A 129 -3.32 13.03 -18.58
CA ALA A 129 -4.26 14.13 -18.40
C ALA A 129 -3.88 15.36 -19.25
N GLY A 130 -2.58 15.67 -19.36
CA GLY A 130 -2.06 16.71 -20.23
C GLY A 130 -2.35 16.45 -21.72
N ASP A 131 -2.16 15.22 -22.18
CA ASP A 131 -2.43 14.80 -23.56
C ASP A 131 -3.92 14.92 -23.90
N LEU A 132 -4.80 14.45 -23.00
CA LEU A 132 -6.25 14.56 -23.17
C LEU A 132 -6.72 16.03 -23.22
N ALA A 133 -6.17 16.89 -22.36
CA ALA A 133 -6.45 18.32 -22.39
C ALA A 133 -5.94 18.99 -23.68
N GLY A 134 -4.79 18.55 -24.20
CA GLY A 134 -4.25 18.96 -25.49
C GLY A 134 -5.19 18.60 -26.65
N MET A 135 -5.67 17.36 -26.71
CA MET A 135 -6.61 16.89 -27.73
C MET A 135 -7.93 17.66 -27.72
N GLY A 136 -8.44 18.02 -26.54
CA GLY A 136 -9.63 18.86 -26.39
C GLY A 136 -9.46 20.23 -27.06
N ARG A 137 -8.29 20.87 -26.91
CA ARG A 137 -7.98 22.16 -27.55
C ARG A 137 -7.91 22.06 -29.06
N VAL A 138 -7.31 20.99 -29.60
CA VAL A 138 -7.25 20.76 -31.06
C VAL A 138 -8.66 20.61 -31.65
N ARG A 139 -9.56 19.87 -30.99
CA ARG A 139 -10.96 19.75 -31.44
C ARG A 139 -11.69 21.09 -31.42
N GLY A 140 -11.45 21.91 -30.39
CA GLY A 140 -12.00 23.27 -30.32
C GLY A 140 -11.53 24.17 -31.46
N ALA A 141 -10.24 24.11 -31.79
CA ALA A 141 -9.68 24.87 -32.92
C ALA A 141 -10.24 24.40 -34.27
N VAL A 142 -10.35 23.08 -34.49
CA VAL A 142 -10.97 22.52 -35.71
C VAL A 142 -12.44 22.92 -35.83
N ALA A 143 -13.19 23.01 -34.72
CA ALA A 143 -14.57 23.49 -34.74
C ALA A 143 -14.68 24.99 -35.06
N ALA A 144 -13.70 25.80 -34.63
CA ALA A 144 -13.66 27.24 -34.89
C ALA A 144 -13.24 27.60 -36.32
N TYR A 145 -12.35 26.80 -36.93
CA TYR A 145 -11.83 27.04 -38.29
C TYR A 145 -12.39 26.08 -39.36
N GLY A 146 -13.21 25.12 -38.98
CA GLY A 146 -13.98 24.30 -39.93
C GLY A 146 -14.93 25.20 -40.74
N PRO A 147 -15.23 24.86 -42.01
CA PRO A 147 -16.04 25.69 -42.88
C PRO A 147 -17.31 26.05 -42.14
N ALA A 148 -17.49 27.34 -41.84
CA ALA A 148 -18.70 27.85 -41.24
C ALA A 148 -19.84 27.25 -42.05
N LYS A 149 -20.68 26.42 -41.43
CA LYS A 149 -21.92 25.96 -42.03
C LYS A 149 -22.65 27.25 -42.38
N SER A 150 -22.54 27.65 -43.64
CA SER A 150 -23.27 28.76 -44.24
C SER A 150 -24.72 28.51 -43.85
N GLN A 151 -25.23 29.37 -42.96
CA GLN A 151 -26.63 29.32 -42.55
C GLN A 151 -27.45 29.33 -43.84
N SER A 152 -28.05 28.17 -44.11
CA SER A 152 -28.89 27.94 -45.27
C SER A 152 -30.11 28.85 -45.15
N GLY A 153 -30.04 29.98 -45.85
CA GLY A 153 -31.14 30.59 -46.58
C GLY A 153 -32.18 31.39 -45.77
N PRO A 154 -32.45 32.65 -46.12
CA PRO A 154 -33.61 33.37 -45.61
C PRO A 154 -34.90 32.67 -46.07
N LYS A 155 -35.74 32.25 -45.10
CA LYS A 155 -37.11 31.81 -45.35
C LYS A 155 -37.94 33.05 -45.70
N PHE A 156 -38.24 33.25 -46.97
CA PHE A 156 -39.32 34.14 -47.38
C PHE A 156 -40.64 33.54 -46.89
N GLN A 157 -41.30 34.21 -45.95
CA GLN A 157 -42.70 33.98 -45.61
C GLN A 157 -43.53 34.74 -46.65
N ASP A 158 -44.12 34.02 -47.61
CA ASP A 158 -45.21 34.57 -48.42
C ASP A 158 -46.39 34.85 -47.49
N MET A 159 -46.80 36.12 -47.46
CA MET A 159 -48.09 36.56 -46.94
C MET A 159 -49.05 36.64 -48.13
N GLU A 160 -50.06 35.79 -48.16
CA GLU A 160 -51.24 36.03 -49.00
C GLU A 160 -52.39 36.61 -48.17
N VAL A 161 -53.12 37.51 -48.82
CA VAL A 161 -54.22 38.37 -48.36
C VAL A 161 -55.55 37.74 -48.74
#